data_AF-A8AC47-F1
#
_entry.id   AF-A8AC47-F1
#
_cell.length_a   1.000
_cell.length_b   1.000
_cell.length_c   1.000
_cell.angle_alpha   90.00
_cell.angle_beta   90.00
_cell.angle_gamma   90.00
#
_symmetry.space_group_name_H-M   'P 1'
#
loop_
_entity.id
_entity.type
_entity.pdbx_description
1 polymer ?
#
loop_
_entity_poly.entity_id
_entity_poly.type
_entity_poly.pdbx_seq_one_letter_code
_entity_poly.pdbx_strand_id
1 'polypeptide(L)'
;MRKVVPVLLALMALAPAAFAAEANMEANQYLTDDVFAKYQALHYVLLGIFSSLPFILAGTTNIGVGILVASIIYAAITYFVTLVMLQIARKI
;
A
#
# COMPACT_ATOMS: atom_id res chain seq x y z
N MET A 1 1.14 -8.19 -22.50
CA MET A 1 1.77 -7.79 -21.22
C MET A 1 1.86 -6.28 -20.99
N ARG A 2 2.22 -5.43 -21.97
CA ARG A 2 2.38 -3.96 -21.76
C ARG A 2 1.14 -3.18 -21.28
N LYS A 3 -0.09 -3.68 -21.48
CA LYS A 3 -1.34 -2.98 -21.08
C LYS A 3 -1.87 -3.38 -19.69
N VAL A 4 -1.33 -4.45 -19.10
CA VAL A 4 -1.80 -4.96 -17.81
C VAL A 4 -1.16 -4.18 -16.66
N VAL A 5 0.09 -3.74 -16.84
CA VAL A 5 0.86 -3.01 -15.82
C VAL A 5 0.24 -1.66 -15.46
N PRO A 6 -0.21 -0.81 -16.41
CA PRO A 6 -0.88 0.46 -16.07
C PRO A 6 -2.24 0.25 -15.40
N VAL A 7 -2.95 -0.81 -15.78
CA VAL A 7 -4.25 -1.15 -15.18
C VAL A 7 -4.08 -1.65 -13.76
N LEU A 8 -3.07 -2.50 -13.50
CA LEU A 8 -2.72 -2.92 -12.14
C LEU A 8 -2.26 -1.73 -11.30
N LEU A 9 -1.43 -0.83 -11.84
CA LEU A 9 -1.03 0.41 -11.16
C LEU A 9 -2.24 1.32 -10.85
N ALA A 10 -3.16 1.49 -11.79
CA ALA A 10 -4.37 2.28 -11.59
C ALA A 10 -5.30 1.65 -10.54
N LEU A 11 -5.48 0.33 -10.57
CA LEU A 11 -6.27 -0.42 -9.57
C LEU A 11 -5.61 -0.36 -8.17
N MET A 12 -4.29 -0.43 -8.10
CA MET A 12 -3.55 -0.30 -6.85
C MET A 12 -3.52 1.14 -6.31
N ALA A 13 -3.69 2.16 -7.15
CA ALA A 13 -3.89 3.55 -6.73
C ALA A 13 -5.35 3.85 -6.35
N LEU A 14 -6.31 3.14 -6.96
CA LEU A 14 -7.73 3.25 -6.67
C LEU A 14 -8.11 2.66 -5.32
N ALA A 15 -7.47 1.58 -4.86
CA ALA A 15 -7.77 1.01 -3.55
C ALA A 15 -7.48 2.00 -2.39
N PRO A 16 -6.28 2.60 -2.26
CA PRO A 16 -6.02 3.63 -1.26
C PRO A 16 -6.95 4.84 -1.35
N ALA A 17 -7.34 5.25 -2.56
CA ALA A 17 -8.23 6.38 -2.80
C ALA A 17 -9.68 6.07 -2.42
N ALA A 18 -10.18 4.87 -2.72
CA ALA A 18 -11.52 4.43 -2.33
C ALA A 18 -11.66 4.31 -0.81
N PHE A 19 -10.64 3.78 -0.13
CA PHE A 19 -10.64 3.69 1.33
C PHE A 19 -10.38 5.04 2.01
N ALA A 20 -9.59 5.95 1.42
CA ALA A 20 -9.46 7.32 1.91
C ALA A 20 -10.76 8.14 1.74
N ALA A 21 -11.56 7.81 0.72
CA ALA A 21 -12.89 8.39 0.54
C ALA A 21 -13.86 7.87 1.60
N GLU A 22 -13.88 6.56 1.88
CA GLU A 22 -14.71 5.97 2.95
C GLU A 22 -14.31 6.43 4.36
N ALA A 23 -13.01 6.54 4.65
CA ALA A 23 -12.52 7.03 5.95
C ALA A 23 -12.87 8.51 6.23
N ASN A 24 -13.20 9.29 5.19
CA ASN A 24 -13.72 10.65 5.34
C ASN A 24 -15.24 10.70 5.56
N MET A 25 -15.98 9.63 5.29
CA MET A 25 -17.45 9.63 5.35
C MET A 25 -18.00 9.25 6.72
N GLU A 26 -17.27 8.50 7.54
CA GLU A 26 -17.70 8.14 8.89
C GLU A 26 -16.60 8.43 9.91
N ALA A 27 -16.92 9.33 10.83
CA ALA A 27 -16.04 9.79 11.89
C ALA A 27 -15.36 8.64 12.64
N ASN A 28 -14.03 8.56 12.53
CA ASN A 28 -13.22 8.05 13.63
C ASN A 28 -12.38 9.21 14.15
N GLN A 29 -12.89 9.89 15.18
CA GLN A 29 -12.17 10.93 15.94
C GLN A 29 -10.84 10.43 16.55
N TYR A 30 -10.52 9.14 16.41
CA TYR A 30 -9.33 8.47 16.93
C TYR A 30 -8.31 8.04 15.88
N LEU A 31 -8.64 8.06 14.58
CA LEU A 31 -7.70 7.71 13.51
C LEU A 31 -7.13 8.98 12.90
N THR A 32 -5.93 9.36 13.33
CA THR A 32 -5.17 10.43 12.67
C THR A 32 -4.76 9.98 11.27
N ASP A 33 -4.58 10.93 10.36
CA ASP A 33 -4.17 10.66 8.96
C ASP A 33 -2.88 9.83 8.90
N ASP A 34 -1.99 10.07 9.84
CA ASP A 34 -0.75 9.33 10.01
C ASP A 34 -0.99 7.87 10.40
N VAL A 35 -1.94 7.59 11.31
CA VAL A 35 -2.30 6.21 11.68
C VAL A 35 -2.91 5.48 10.48
N PHE A 36 -3.79 6.13 9.72
CA PHE A 36 -4.39 5.53 8.53
C PHE A 36 -3.35 5.24 7.44
N ALA A 37 -2.46 6.20 7.16
CA ALA A 37 -1.39 6.01 6.19
C ALA A 37 -0.41 4.90 6.62
N LYS A 38 -0.08 4.82 7.92
CA LYS A 38 0.72 3.72 8.48
C LYS A 38 0.05 2.37 8.34
N TYR A 39 -1.26 2.30 8.54
CA TYR A 39 -2.02 1.05 8.38
C TYR A 39 -1.97 0.56 6.92
N GLN A 40 -2.17 1.44 5.95
CA GLN A 40 -2.06 1.09 4.53
C GLN A 40 -0.65 0.63 4.17
N ALA A 41 0.39 1.33 4.65
CA ALA A 41 1.77 0.93 4.43
C ALA A 41 2.07 -0.45 5.04
N LEU A 42 1.60 -0.70 6.28
CA LEU A 42 1.78 -1.97 6.97
C LEU A 42 1.14 -3.13 6.21
N HIS A 43 -0.04 -2.94 5.61
CA HIS A 43 -0.69 -3.96 4.78
C HIS A 43 0.22 -4.45 3.64
N TYR A 44 0.87 -3.54 2.92
CA TYR A 44 1.78 -3.90 1.83
C TYR A 44 3.06 -4.59 2.31
N VAL A 45 3.60 -4.19 3.47
CA VAL A 45 4.73 -4.90 4.10
C VAL A 45 4.34 -6.34 4.44
N LEU A 46 3.19 -6.54 5.08
CA LEU A 46 2.70 -7.88 5.42
C LEU A 46 2.49 -8.74 4.17
N LEU A 47 1.84 -8.19 3.15
CA LEU A 47 1.64 -8.87 1.87
C LEU A 47 2.97 -9.30 1.25
N GLY A 48 3.99 -8.43 1.29
CA GLY A 48 5.34 -8.73 0.83
C GLY A 48 6.01 -9.86 1.61
N ILE A 49 5.91 -9.85 2.93
CA ILE A 49 6.43 -10.93 3.80
C ILE A 49 5.77 -12.25 3.43
N PHE A 50 4.44 -12.32 3.41
CA PHE A 50 3.72 -13.56 3.09
C PHE A 50 3.97 -14.03 1.65
N SER A 51 4.13 -13.11 0.70
CA SER A 51 4.43 -13.46 -0.70
C SER A 51 5.89 -13.89 -0.90
N SER A 52 6.83 -13.41 -0.08
CA SER A 52 8.26 -13.74 -0.16
C SER A 52 8.61 -15.08 0.50
N LEU A 53 7.91 -15.44 1.59
CA LEU A 53 8.22 -16.62 2.40
C LEU A 53 8.30 -17.93 1.59
N PRO A 54 7.35 -18.23 0.69
CA PRO A 54 7.39 -19.47 -0.10
C PRO A 54 8.64 -19.58 -0.97
N PHE A 55 9.10 -18.46 -1.56
CA PHE A 55 10.29 -18.44 -2.41
C PHE A 55 11.57 -18.61 -1.62
N ILE A 56 11.63 -18.06 -0.40
CA ILE A 56 12.76 -18.24 0.51
C ILE A 56 12.83 -19.70 0.95
N LEU A 57 11.70 -20.29 1.36
CA LEU A 57 11.62 -21.68 1.79
C LEU A 57 11.89 -22.67 0.65
N ALA A 58 11.56 -22.32 -0.59
CA ALA A 58 11.83 -23.12 -1.79
C ALA A 58 13.28 -23.00 -2.30
N GLY A 59 14.17 -22.27 -1.61
CA GLY A 59 15.58 -22.09 -2.00
C GLY A 59 15.80 -21.07 -3.12
N THR A 60 14.74 -20.43 -3.61
CA THR A 60 14.80 -19.31 -4.58
C THR A 60 14.94 -17.95 -3.88
N THR A 61 15.86 -17.86 -2.93
CA THR A 61 15.99 -16.74 -1.98
C THR A 61 16.11 -15.38 -2.66
N ASN A 62 16.83 -15.28 -3.79
CA ASN A 62 16.97 -14.01 -4.51
C ASN A 62 15.63 -13.45 -4.99
N ILE A 63 14.68 -14.31 -5.40
CA ILE A 63 13.34 -13.91 -5.82
C ILE A 63 12.54 -13.45 -4.60
N GLY A 64 12.56 -14.22 -3.52
CA GLY A 64 11.87 -13.87 -2.28
C GLY A 64 12.35 -12.54 -1.68
N VAL A 65 13.66 -12.33 -1.62
CA VAL A 65 14.25 -11.06 -1.18
C VAL A 65 13.86 -9.92 -2.13
N GLY A 66 13.84 -10.16 -3.45
CA GLY A 66 13.37 -9.16 -4.43
C GLY A 66 11.92 -8.71 -4.18
N ILE A 67 11.02 -9.66 -3.89
CA ILE A 67 9.61 -9.39 -3.55
C ILE A 67 9.53 -8.58 -2.24
N LEU A 68 10.29 -8.98 -1.21
CA LEU A 68 10.31 -8.30 0.08
C LEU A 68 10.79 -6.85 -0.06
N VAL A 69 11.89 -6.61 -0.78
CA VAL A 69 12.40 -5.25 -1.03
C VAL A 69 11.39 -4.42 -1.81
N ALA A 70 10.79 -4.98 -2.87
CA ALA A 70 9.77 -4.29 -3.66
C ALA A 70 8.55 -3.89 -2.80
N SER A 71 8.11 -4.76 -1.89
CA SER A 71 7.00 -4.45 -0.98
C SER A 71 7.30 -3.33 0.02
N ILE A 72 8.54 -3.24 0.52
CA ILE A 72 8.96 -2.18 1.45
C ILE A 72 8.97 -0.83 0.72
N ILE A 73 9.52 -0.79 -0.49
CA ILE A 73 9.50 0.41 -1.34
C ILE A 73 8.04 0.80 -1.63
N TYR A 74 7.20 -0.16 -2.00
CA TYR A 74 5.80 0.07 -2.30
C TYR A 74 5.01 0.58 -1.09
N ALA A 75 5.25 0.04 0.10
CA ALA A 75 4.66 0.50 1.35
C ALA A 75 5.05 1.95 1.67
N ALA A 76 6.32 2.31 1.49
CA ALA A 76 6.80 3.67 1.71
C ALA A 76 6.12 4.66 0.74
N ILE A 77 6.04 4.33 -0.54
CA ILE A 77 5.33 5.15 -1.54
C ILE A 77 3.85 5.30 -1.14
N THR A 78 3.20 4.19 -0.77
CA THR A 78 1.80 4.18 -0.34
C THR A 78 1.57 5.09 0.87
N TYR A 79 2.45 5.07 1.87
CA TYR A 79 2.37 5.96 3.03
C TYR A 79 2.33 7.43 2.61
N PHE A 80 3.30 7.88 1.79
CA PHE A 80 3.38 9.27 1.35
C PHE A 80 2.20 9.66 0.47
N VAL A 81 1.80 8.81 -0.48
CA VAL A 81 0.65 9.07 -1.35
C VAL A 81 -0.63 9.18 -0.51
N THR A 82 -0.83 8.28 0.44
CA THR A 82 -2.02 8.29 1.31
C THR A 82 -2.07 9.56 2.14
N LEU A 83 -0.96 9.96 2.76
CA LEU A 83 -0.88 11.22 3.50
C LEU A 83 -1.22 12.43 2.64
N VAL A 84 -0.64 12.52 1.44
CA VAL A 84 -0.91 13.62 0.50
C VAL A 84 -2.39 13.64 0.11
N MET A 85 -2.97 12.49 -0.21
CA MET A 85 -4.38 12.39 -0.59
C MET A 85 -5.33 12.78 0.55
N LEU A 86 -5.05 12.33 1.78
CA LEU A 86 -5.84 12.72 2.95
C LEU A 86 -5.74 14.22 3.24
N GLN A 87 -4.55 14.80 3.10
CA GLN A 87 -4.36 16.24 3.26
C GLN A 87 -5.09 17.05 2.17
N ILE A 88 -5.13 16.55 0.93
CA ILE A 88 -5.91 17.17 -0.15
C ILE A 88 -7.40 17.06 0.14
N ALA A 89 -7.89 15.87 0.53
CA ALA A 89 -9.30 15.63 0.83
C ALA A 89 -9.83 16.51 1.96
N ARG A 90 -9.00 16.87 2.95
CA ARG A 90 -9.38 17.80 4.03
C ARG A 90 -9.37 19.28 3.64
N LYS A 91 -8.71 19.64 2.54
CA LYS A 91 -8.61 21.01 2.04
C LYS A 91 -9.71 21.36 1.02
N ILE A 92 -10.38 20.35 0.47
CA ILE A 92 -11.53 20.47 -0.44
C ILE A 92 -12.80 20.45 0.41
#